data_AF-A0A497ES26-F1
#
_entry.id   AF-A0A497ES26-F1
#
_cell.length_a   1.000
_cell.length_b   1.000
_cell.length_c   1.000
_cell.angle_alpha   90.00
_cell.angle_beta   90.00
_cell.angle_gamma   90.00
#
_symmetry.space_group_name_H-M   'P 1'
#
loop_
_entity.id
_entity.type
_entity.pdbx_description
1 polymer ?
#
loop_
_entity_poly.entity_id
_entity_poly.type
_entity_poly.pdbx_seq_one_letter_code
_entity_poly.pdbx_strand_id
1 'polypeptide(L)'
;MRADTGFLRLIRVIVVILFLYSLYLFLSPLVGFVETPMKVKFGCEPVNRTEDYCYFKCKLTPNMDATAIIKVTHTLWASIYEKKFELEANKTKEIYIQLPRRRFIYWLRAIFFKQVGERKGLFLRGYNVYYDLNQTFLAC
;
A
#
# COMPACT_ATOMS: atom_id res chain seq x y z
N MET A 1 62.73 -2.19 21.98
CA MET A 1 61.43 -1.63 22.41
C MET A 1 60.50 -2.81 22.71
N ARG A 2 60.21 -3.10 23.98
CA ARG A 2 59.23 -4.14 24.37
C ARG A 2 57.85 -3.54 24.14
N ALA A 3 57.08 -4.07 23.20
CA ALA A 3 55.69 -3.72 23.06
C ALA A 3 54.97 -4.18 24.34
N ASP A 4 54.41 -3.22 25.09
CA ASP A 4 53.64 -3.51 26.29
C ASP A 4 52.50 -4.47 25.94
N THR A 5 52.44 -5.58 26.66
CA THR A 5 51.45 -6.65 26.47
C THR A 5 50.01 -6.16 26.60
N GLY A 6 49.78 -5.03 27.30
CA GLY A 6 48.51 -4.33 27.36
C GLY A 6 48.06 -3.71 26.03
N PHE A 7 48.99 -3.14 25.25
CA PHE A 7 48.70 -2.51 23.97
C PHE A 7 48.26 -3.55 22.93
N LEU A 8 48.90 -4.72 22.90
CA LEU A 8 48.53 -5.84 22.04
C LEU A 8 47.14 -6.42 22.37
N ARG A 9 46.73 -6.42 23.65
CA ARG A 9 45.37 -6.84 24.05
C ARG A 9 44.32 -5.84 23.59
N LEU A 10 44.60 -4.53 23.72
CA LEU A 10 43.69 -3.47 23.28
C LEU A 10 43.41 -3.55 21.77
N ILE A 11 44.46 -3.72 20.96
CA ILE A 11 44.32 -3.85 19.49
C ILE A 11 43.44 -5.05 19.13
N ARG A 12 43.61 -6.20 19.79
CA ARG A 12 42.77 -7.38 19.54
C ARG A 12 41.30 -7.12 19.81
N VAL A 13 40.97 -6.40 20.89
CA VAL A 13 39.58 -6.04 21.22
C VAL A 13 38.99 -5.11 20.16
N ILE A 14 39.73 -4.10 19.73
CA ILE A 14 39.27 -3.15 18.69
C ILE A 14 38.99 -3.88 17.37
N VAL A 15 39.87 -4.78 16.96
CA VAL A 15 39.70 -5.56 15.71
C VAL A 15 38.44 -6.43 15.78
N VAL A 16 38.16 -7.08 16.93
CA VAL A 16 36.95 -7.89 17.11
C VAL A 16 35.68 -7.03 17.05
N ILE A 17 35.68 -5.86 17.68
CA ILE A 17 34.53 -4.94 17.63
C ILE A 17 34.26 -4.48 16.19
N LEU A 18 35.31 -4.08 15.46
CA LEU A 18 35.20 -3.65 14.07
C LEU A 18 34.69 -4.79 13.17
N PHE A 19 35.15 -6.01 13.40
CA PHE A 19 34.68 -7.19 12.67
C PHE A 19 33.19 -7.46 12.94
N LEU A 20 32.77 -7.47 14.21
CA LEU A 20 31.37 -7.69 14.58
C LEU A 20 30.45 -6.58 14.04
N TYR A 21 30.91 -5.33 14.07
CA TYR A 21 30.18 -4.20 13.52
C TYR A 21 30.01 -4.31 12.00
N SER A 22 31.08 -4.68 11.29
CA SER A 22 31.06 -4.90 9.84
C SER A 22 30.15 -6.08 9.46
N LEU A 23 30.19 -7.16 10.25
CA LEU A 23 29.32 -8.32 10.07
C LEU A 23 27.84 -7.96 10.29
N TYR A 24 27.53 -7.14 11.29
CA TYR A 24 26.18 -6.63 11.53
C TYR A 24 25.68 -5.80 10.35
N LEU A 25 26.50 -4.86 9.85
CA LEU A 25 26.14 -4.06 8.67
C LEU A 25 25.93 -4.94 7.42
N PHE A 26 26.75 -5.97 7.22
CA PHE A 26 26.64 -6.90 6.10
C PHE A 26 25.40 -7.81 6.19
N LEU A 27 24.99 -8.22 7.39
CA LEU A 27 23.80 -9.06 7.61
C LEU A 27 22.51 -8.25 7.69
N SER A 28 22.57 -6.95 7.97
CA SER A 28 21.39 -6.07 8.04
C SER A 28 20.48 -6.10 6.80
N PRO A 29 20.98 -6.18 5.54
CA PRO A 29 20.13 -6.23 4.35
C PRO A 29 19.53 -7.62 4.13
N LEU A 30 20.18 -8.68 4.63
CA LEU A 30 19.70 -10.07 4.54
C LEU A 30 18.47 -10.31 5.43
N VAL A 31 18.37 -9.58 6.54
CA VAL A 31 17.20 -9.58 7.44
C VAL A 31 16.20 -8.48 7.07
N GLY A 32 16.58 -7.58 6.16
CA GLY A 32 15.71 -6.57 5.60
C GLY A 32 14.61 -7.23 4.78
N PHE A 33 13.40 -7.26 5.33
CA PHE A 33 12.18 -7.60 4.60
C PHE A 33 12.14 -6.73 3.34
N VAL A 34 12.37 -7.32 2.18
CA VAL A 34 12.09 -6.69 0.90
C VAL A 34 10.57 -6.61 0.81
N GLU A 35 9.99 -5.52 1.30
CA GLU A 35 8.57 -5.25 1.14
C GLU A 35 8.31 -5.07 -0.36
N THR A 36 7.73 -6.10 -0.98
CA THR A 36 7.27 -5.99 -2.35
C THR A 36 6.24 -4.86 -2.42
N PRO A 37 6.42 -3.85 -3.28
CA PRO A 37 5.44 -2.78 -3.40
C PRO A 37 4.11 -3.36 -3.89
N MET A 38 3.02 -3.01 -3.21
CA MET A 38 1.68 -3.37 -3.65
C MET A 38 1.38 -2.66 -4.97
N LYS A 39 0.87 -3.43 -5.94
CA LYS A 39 0.46 -2.95 -7.25
C LYS A 39 -0.97 -3.38 -7.49
N VAL A 40 -1.83 -2.45 -7.86
CA VAL A 40 -3.22 -2.74 -8.22
C VAL A 40 -3.46 -2.33 -9.65
N LYS A 41 -3.86 -3.29 -10.49
CA LYS A 41 -4.43 -2.95 -11.79
C LYS A 41 -5.84 -2.42 -11.55
N PHE A 42 -6.05 -1.16 -11.90
CA PHE A 42 -7.31 -0.47 -11.73
C PHE A 42 -7.80 0.06 -13.09
N GLY A 43 -9.07 -0.19 -13.41
CA GLY A 43 -9.70 0.40 -14.59
C GLY A 43 -11.21 0.52 -14.38
N CYS A 44 -11.78 1.61 -14.87
CA CYS A 44 -13.23 1.85 -14.87
C CYS A 44 -13.69 2.19 -16.29
N GLU A 45 -14.77 1.55 -16.72
CA GLU A 45 -15.40 1.79 -18.02
C GLU A 45 -16.89 2.12 -17.84
N PRO A 46 -17.45 3.06 -18.61
CA PRO A 46 -18.89 3.29 -18.65
C PRO A 46 -19.57 2.09 -19.29
N VAL A 47 -20.60 1.54 -18.65
CA VAL A 47 -21.37 0.38 -19.16
C VAL A 47 -22.65 0.85 -19.84
N ASN A 48 -23.39 1.74 -19.17
CA ASN A 48 -24.69 2.19 -19.63
C ASN A 48 -24.98 3.61 -19.14
N ARG A 49 -25.80 4.33 -19.88
CA ARG A 49 -26.28 5.68 -19.55
C ARG A 49 -27.79 5.73 -19.73
N THR A 50 -28.50 6.08 -18.68
CA THR A 50 -29.93 6.39 -18.71
C THR A 50 -30.13 7.91 -18.68
N GLU A 51 -31.39 8.36 -18.66
CA GLU A 51 -31.72 9.78 -18.49
C GLU A 51 -31.28 10.29 -17.12
N ASP A 52 -31.41 9.46 -16.08
CA ASP A 52 -31.16 9.86 -14.69
C ASP A 52 -29.82 9.40 -14.12
N TYR A 53 -29.18 8.37 -14.71
CA TYR A 53 -27.99 7.74 -14.12
C TYR A 53 -26.96 7.29 -15.17
N CYS A 54 -25.70 7.25 -14.76
CA CYS A 54 -24.63 6.56 -15.45
C CYS A 54 -24.10 5.40 -14.63
N TYR A 55 -23.89 4.27 -15.28
CA TYR A 55 -23.35 3.06 -14.69
C TYR A 55 -21.91 2.86 -15.15
N PHE A 56 -21.01 2.66 -14.20
CA PHE A 56 -19.60 2.39 -14.43
C PHE A 56 -19.26 1.01 -13.86
N LYS A 57 -18.50 0.23 -14.63
CA LYS A 57 -17.91 -1.03 -14.19
C LYS A 57 -16.45 -0.80 -13.93
N CYS A 58 -16.02 -1.03 -12.70
CA CYS A 58 -14.62 -0.95 -12.33
C CYS A 58 -14.08 -2.33 -12.01
N LYS A 59 -12.88 -2.61 -12.51
CA LYS A 59 -12.14 -3.87 -12.32
C LYS A 59 -10.89 -3.56 -11.51
N LEU A 60 -10.68 -4.34 -10.45
CA LEU A 60 -9.58 -4.20 -9.51
C LEU A 60 -8.87 -5.53 -9.38
N THR A 61 -7.56 -5.56 -9.62
CA THR A 61 -6.75 -6.78 -9.49
C THR A 61 -5.47 -6.46 -8.75
N PRO A 62 -5.39 -6.74 -7.44
CA PRO A 62 -4.18 -6.51 -6.67
C PRO A 62 -3.18 -7.66 -6.87
N ASN A 63 -1.89 -7.40 -6.68
CA ASN A 63 -0.87 -8.45 -6.63
C ASN A 63 -0.78 -9.16 -5.26
N MET A 64 -1.46 -8.66 -4.23
CA MET A 64 -1.49 -9.20 -2.87
C MET A 64 -2.82 -8.90 -2.18
N ASP A 65 -3.12 -9.59 -1.08
CA ASP A 65 -4.34 -9.33 -0.30
C ASP A 65 -4.35 -7.90 0.24
N ALA A 66 -5.50 -7.25 0.12
CA ALA A 66 -5.64 -5.86 0.53
C ALA A 66 -7.09 -5.49 0.83
N THR A 67 -7.26 -4.36 1.50
CA THR A 67 -8.53 -3.66 1.61
C THR A 67 -8.53 -2.47 0.67
N ALA A 68 -9.63 -2.28 -0.05
CA ALA A 68 -9.86 -1.13 -0.91
C ALA A 68 -11.00 -0.27 -0.38
N ILE A 69 -10.83 1.04 -0.46
CA ILE A 69 -11.89 2.03 -0.29
C ILE A 69 -12.01 2.78 -1.61
N ILE A 70 -13.21 2.80 -2.18
CA ILE A 70 -13.52 3.61 -3.35
C ILE A 70 -14.47 4.71 -2.94
N LYS A 71 -14.10 5.93 -3.29
CA LYS A 71 -14.82 7.15 -3.00
C LYS A 71 -15.03 7.92 -4.29
N VAL A 72 -16.27 8.32 -4.57
CA VAL A 72 -16.57 9.21 -5.69
C VAL A 72 -17.06 10.55 -5.14
N THR A 73 -16.36 11.61 -5.52
CA THR A 73 -16.69 12.99 -5.16
C THR A 73 -17.07 13.78 -6.40
N HIS A 74 -18.01 14.70 -6.29
CA HIS A 74 -18.32 15.64 -7.37
C HIS A 74 -17.67 17.01 -7.16
N THR A 75 -17.87 17.94 -8.09
CA THR A 75 -17.29 19.30 -8.06
C THR A 75 -17.57 20.12 -6.82
N LEU A 76 -18.66 19.84 -6.08
CA LEU A 76 -18.97 20.50 -4.80
C LEU A 76 -18.33 19.79 -3.60
N TRP A 77 -17.40 18.88 -3.85
CA TRP A 77 -16.57 18.15 -2.88
C TRP A 77 -17.32 17.25 -1.89
N ALA A 78 -18.62 17.00 -2.12
CA ALA A 78 -19.34 15.99 -1.35
C ALA A 78 -19.12 14.59 -1.95
N SER A 79 -19.00 13.61 -1.06
CA SER A 79 -18.94 12.18 -1.41
C SER A 79 -20.34 11.70 -1.74
N ILE A 80 -20.53 11.16 -2.94
CA ILE A 80 -21.82 10.58 -3.37
C ILE A 80 -21.80 9.06 -3.38
N TYR A 81 -20.61 8.48 -3.30
CA TYR A 81 -20.43 7.04 -3.24
C TYR A 81 -19.18 6.75 -2.41
N GLU A 82 -19.31 5.87 -1.43
CA GLU A 82 -18.18 5.36 -0.66
C GLU A 82 -18.42 3.88 -0.36
N LYS A 83 -17.45 3.02 -0.70
CA LYS A 83 -17.55 1.59 -0.41
C LYS A 83 -16.19 1.03 -0.04
N LYS A 84 -16.17 0.25 1.04
CA LYS A 84 -15.02 -0.52 1.53
C LYS A 84 -15.24 -2.00 1.24
N PHE A 85 -14.21 -2.69 0.77
CA PHE A 85 -14.25 -4.13 0.54
C PHE A 85 -12.85 -4.74 0.56
N GLU A 86 -12.80 -6.05 0.78
CA GLU A 86 -11.58 -6.85 0.74
C GLU A 86 -11.31 -7.33 -0.68
N LEU A 87 -10.02 -7.38 -1.03
CA LEU A 87 -9.49 -7.87 -2.29
C LEU A 87 -8.52 -9.00 -2.01
N GLU A 88 -8.69 -10.09 -2.75
CA GLU A 88 -7.81 -11.25 -2.70
C GLU A 88 -6.69 -11.11 -3.75
N ALA A 89 -5.50 -11.57 -3.40
CA ALA A 89 -4.32 -11.54 -4.26
C ALA A 89 -4.59 -12.18 -5.63
N ASN A 90 -4.22 -11.47 -6.69
CA ASN A 90 -4.33 -11.87 -8.09
C ASN A 90 -5.76 -12.17 -8.59
N LYS A 91 -6.80 -11.88 -7.79
CA LYS A 91 -8.19 -12.02 -8.22
C LYS A 91 -8.77 -10.69 -8.65
N THR A 92 -9.50 -10.70 -9.76
CA THR A 92 -10.20 -9.51 -10.24
C THR A 92 -11.53 -9.38 -9.51
N LYS A 93 -11.69 -8.28 -8.77
CA LYS A 93 -12.98 -7.86 -8.22
C LYS A 93 -13.62 -6.86 -9.17
N GLU A 94 -14.87 -7.15 -9.54
CA GLU A 94 -15.69 -6.22 -10.30
C GLU A 94 -16.65 -5.49 -9.36
N ILE A 95 -16.78 -4.18 -9.56
CA ILE A 95 -17.75 -3.34 -8.87
C ILE A 95 -18.53 -2.51 -9.87
N TYR A 96 -19.76 -2.20 -9.51
CA TYR A 96 -20.65 -1.35 -10.28
C TYR A 96 -20.95 -0.10 -9.49
N ILE A 97 -20.73 1.06 -10.12
CA ILE A 97 -20.95 2.37 -9.54
C ILE A 97 -22.05 3.04 -10.34
N GLN A 98 -23.13 3.42 -9.68
CA GLN A 98 -24.23 4.19 -10.26
C GLN A 98 -24.11 5.63 -9.78
N LEU A 99 -23.97 6.57 -10.71
CA LEU A 99 -23.88 8.00 -10.43
C LEU A 99 -25.06 8.73 -11.09
N PRO A 100 -25.66 9.74 -10.43
CA PRO A 100 -26.73 10.51 -11.05
C PRO A 100 -26.21 11.30 -12.25
N ARG A 101 -27.01 11.44 -13.30
CA ARG A 101 -26.68 12.26 -14.46
C ARG A 101 -27.00 13.72 -14.15
N ARG A 102 -25.96 14.50 -13.86
CA ARG A 102 -26.04 15.92 -13.51
C ARG A 102 -24.91 16.66 -14.21
N ARG A 103 -24.97 17.99 -14.26
CA ARG A 103 -23.88 18.84 -14.78
C ARG A 103 -22.72 18.95 -13.77
N PHE A 104 -22.27 17.81 -13.24
CA PHE A 104 -21.16 17.72 -12.32
C PHE A 104 -20.05 16.88 -12.92
N ILE A 105 -18.81 17.24 -12.61
CA ILE A 105 -17.67 16.37 -12.84
C ILE A 105 -17.51 15.43 -11.66
N TYR A 106 -17.32 14.14 -11.95
CA TYR A 106 -17.09 13.11 -10.96
C TYR A 106 -15.62 12.69 -10.92
N TRP A 107 -15.06 12.66 -9.71
CA TRP A 107 -13.72 12.20 -9.42
C TRP A 107 -13.82 10.91 -8.60
N LEU A 108 -13.35 9.81 -9.18
CA LEU A 108 -13.19 8.57 -8.44
C LEU A 108 -11.80 8.55 -7.82
N ARG A 109 -11.73 8.25 -6.52
CA ARG A 109 -10.51 7.97 -5.77
C ARG A 109 -10.59 6.55 -5.23
N ALA A 110 -9.59 5.74 -5.56
CA ALA A 110 -9.40 4.43 -4.96
C ALA A 110 -8.20 4.46 -4.01
N ILE A 111 -8.40 3.98 -2.80
CA ILE A 111 -7.39 3.91 -1.74
C ILE A 111 -7.19 2.45 -1.40
N PHE A 112 -5.96 1.97 -1.51
CA PHE A 112 -5.61 0.58 -1.22
C PHE A 112 -4.65 0.51 -0.05
N PHE A 113 -4.96 -0.37 0.90
CA PHE A 113 -4.09 -0.62 2.03
C PHE A 113 -4.10 -2.09 2.43
N LYS A 114 -2.94 -2.56 2.87
CA LYS A 114 -2.78 -3.88 3.48
C LYS A 114 -2.79 -3.70 4.98
N GLN A 115 -3.56 -4.54 5.68
CA GLN A 115 -3.47 -4.60 7.12
C GLN A 115 -2.25 -5.44 7.47
N VAL A 116 -1.14 -4.77 7.82
CA VAL A 116 0.06 -5.46 8.29
C VAL A 116 -0.08 -5.63 9.80
N GLY A 117 -0.30 -6.86 10.24
CA GLY A 117 -0.15 -7.21 11.65
C GLY A 117 1.30 -7.59 11.92
N GLU A 118 2.05 -6.76 12.65
CA GLU A 118 3.30 -7.21 13.25
C GLU A 118 2.96 -8.15 14.43
N ARG A 119 3.27 -9.45 14.33
CA ARG A 119 3.44 -10.27 15.54
C ARG A 119 4.79 -9.92 16.17
N LYS A 120 4.79 -8.94 17.06
CA LYS A 120 5.86 -8.72 18.05
C LYS A 120 5.23 -8.63 19.43
N GLY A 121 5.08 -9.78 20.10
CA GLY A 121 4.53 -9.85 21.45
C GLY A 121 3.01 -9.55 21.53
N LEU A 122 2.52 -9.51 22.78
CA LEU A 122 1.09 -9.55 23.20
C LEU A 122 0.19 -8.38 22.71
N PHE A 123 0.66 -7.52 21.81
CA PHE A 123 -0.07 -6.33 21.36
C PHE A 123 -0.20 -6.30 19.83
N LEU A 124 -1.43 -6.40 19.33
CA LEU A 124 -1.74 -6.15 17.93
C LEU A 124 -1.90 -4.64 17.73
N ARG A 125 -0.86 -3.94 17.24
CA ARG A 125 -1.04 -2.65 16.58
C ARG A 125 -1.07 -2.88 15.07
N GLY A 126 -2.26 -2.79 14.48
CA GLY A 126 -2.42 -2.78 13.03
C GLY A 126 -2.18 -1.37 12.50
N TYR A 127 -1.29 -1.23 11.52
CA TYR A 127 -1.14 0.00 10.75
C TYR A 127 -1.58 -0.26 9.31
N ASN A 128 -2.32 0.69 8.74
CA ASN A 128 -2.69 0.65 7.33
C ASN A 128 -1.56 1.31 6.53
N VAL A 129 -0.85 0.52 5.73
CA VAL A 129 0.10 1.08 4.77
C VAL A 129 -0.67 1.41 3.50
N TYR A 130 -0.62 2.67 3.07
CA TYR A 130 -1.31 3.16 1.87
C TYR A 130 -0.39 3.00 0.67
N TYR A 131 -0.84 2.32 -0.38
CA TYR A 131 0.04 1.93 -1.47
C TYR A 131 -0.27 2.57 -2.82
N ASP A 132 -1.52 2.95 -3.09
CA ASP A 132 -1.89 3.51 -4.39
C ASP A 132 -3.13 4.41 -4.27
N LEU A 133 -3.07 5.54 -4.98
CA LEU A 133 -4.11 6.56 -5.10
C LEU A 133 -4.42 6.72 -6.59
N ASN A 134 -5.32 5.88 -7.09
CA ASN A 134 -5.79 6.02 -8.46
C ASN A 134 -6.94 7.04 -8.53
N GLN A 135 -6.74 8.07 -9.34
CA GLN A 135 -7.76 9.04 -9.67
C GLN A 135 -8.22 8.84 -11.11
N THR A 136 -9.52 8.74 -11.31
CA THR A 136 -10.09 8.63 -12.66
C THR A 136 -11.27 9.57 -12.80
N PHE A 137 -11.30 10.28 -13.91
CA PHE A 137 -12.42 11.11 -14.31
C PHE A 137 -13.56 10.24 -14.82
N LEU A 138 -14.74 10.40 -14.25
CA LEU A 138 -15.93 9.72 -14.74
C LEU A 138 -16.82 10.73 -15.47
N ALA A 139 -16.85 10.60 -16.79
CA ALA A 139 -17.69 11.42 -17.66
C ALA A 139 -19.12 10.84 -17.72
N CYS A 140 -20.05 11.59 -17.14
CA CYS A 140 -21.49 11.44 -17.22
C CYS A 140 -22.05 12.85 -17.50
#